data_AF-A0A8T2SNA6-F1
#
_entry.id   AF-A0A8T2SNA6-F1
#
_cell.length_a   1.000
_cell.length_b   1.000
_cell.length_c   1.000
_cell.angle_alpha   90.00
_cell.angle_beta   90.00
_cell.angle_gamma   90.00
#
_symmetry.space_group_name_H-M   'P 1'
#
loop_
_entity.id
_entity.type
_entity.pdbx_description
1 polymer ?
#
loop_
_entity_poly.entity_id
_entity_poly.type
_entity_poly.pdbx_seq_one_letter_code
_entity_poly.pdbx_strand_id
1 'polypeptide(L)'
;MKEQFTKDYNAFNMGVMALPLDFPGCLYNKAKHAVRRLVAVLTECARQSRIRMNQGEEPECLLDFWTKEILREIEEAEDAGLPAPPHTSEKEVGHHVFDFLFAAQDASTSSLVWAVTLLDSHPKVLEKVRKEQSTLSSPLSLEKIRLMEYTQMVVREVLRFRPPATLVPHVARVNFPITETYTIPKGTIVFPSVFDSSFQGFTDPHSFDPDRFSPERQEDQRYKRNWLVFGAGPHQCLGQRYAVNHLTLFTSLFTSMVEFTRVPTPGQDELVYTPTIAPKDHGFFLLSKRK
;
A
#
# COMPACT_ATOMS: atom_id res chain seq x y z
N MET A 1 17.10 -18.63 -7.59
CA MET A 1 15.69 -18.46 -7.12
C MET A 1 15.28 -16.99 -7.05
N LYS A 2 15.90 -16.15 -6.20
CA LYS A 2 15.54 -14.72 -6.04
C LYS A 2 15.53 -13.91 -7.34
N GLU A 3 16.57 -14.05 -8.17
CA GLU A 3 16.65 -13.32 -9.45
C GLU A 3 15.52 -13.70 -10.42
N GLN A 4 15.17 -14.99 -10.48
CA GLN A 4 14.06 -15.46 -11.31
C GLN A 4 12.71 -14.95 -10.79
N PHE A 5 12.52 -14.91 -9.48
CA PHE A 5 11.34 -14.33 -8.85
C PHE A 5 11.19 -12.85 -9.22
N THR A 6 12.27 -12.05 -9.14
CA THR A 6 12.26 -10.65 -9.58
C THR A 6 11.93 -10.50 -11.06
N LYS A 7 12.53 -11.32 -11.93
CA LYS A 7 12.23 -11.32 -13.37
C LYS A 7 10.75 -11.62 -13.65
N ASP A 8 10.20 -12.61 -12.95
CA ASP A 8 8.79 -13.00 -13.09
C ASP A 8 7.85 -11.92 -12.56
N TYR A 9 8.17 -11.31 -11.42
CA TYR A 9 7.38 -10.22 -10.85
C TYR A 9 7.35 -8.99 -11.78
N ASN A 10 8.50 -8.63 -12.37
CA ASN A 10 8.56 -7.55 -13.35
C ASN A 10 7.75 -7.88 -14.62
N ALA A 11 7.81 -9.13 -15.09
CA ALA A 11 7.00 -9.56 -16.24
C ALA A 11 5.49 -9.46 -15.93
N PHE A 12 5.09 -9.79 -14.70
CA PHE A 12 3.73 -9.61 -14.22
C PHE A 12 3.31 -8.13 -14.23
N ASN A 13 4.09 -7.23 -13.61
CA ASN A 13 3.77 -5.79 -13.57
C ASN A 13 3.62 -5.19 -14.99
N MET A 14 4.48 -5.58 -15.93
CA MET A 14 4.36 -5.16 -17.33
C MET A 14 3.10 -5.71 -18.03
N GLY A 15 2.64 -6.91 -17.65
CA GLY A 15 1.45 -7.52 -18.23
C GLY A 15 0.14 -7.00 -17.67
N VAL A 16 0.11 -6.51 -16.43
CA VAL A 16 -1.09 -5.88 -15.81
C VAL A 16 -1.53 -4.65 -16.61
N MET A 17 -0.57 -3.88 -17.13
CA MET A 17 -0.82 -2.68 -17.93
C MET A 17 -0.95 -2.96 -19.43
N ALA A 18 -0.77 -4.20 -19.87
CA ALA A 18 -0.81 -4.57 -21.28
C ALA A 18 -2.23 -4.91 -21.74
N LEU A 19 -2.47 -4.85 -23.06
CA LEU A 19 -3.68 -5.40 -23.65
C LEU A 19 -3.79 -6.90 -23.29
N PRO A 20 -4.98 -7.40 -22.91
CA PRO A 20 -5.18 -8.77 -22.45
C PRO A 20 -5.19 -9.78 -23.61
N LEU A 21 -4.14 -9.77 -24.43
CA LEU A 21 -3.94 -10.64 -25.58
C LEU A 21 -3.06 -11.84 -25.18
N ASP A 22 -3.68 -13.01 -25.13
CA ASP A 22 -3.04 -14.26 -24.71
C ASP A 22 -2.39 -15.02 -25.87
N PHE A 23 -1.56 -14.31 -26.65
CA PHE A 23 -0.77 -14.90 -27.73
C PHE A 23 0.71 -15.03 -27.33
N PRO A 24 1.42 -16.08 -27.79
CA PRO A 24 2.85 -16.23 -27.52
C PRO A 24 3.65 -14.97 -27.89
N GLY A 25 4.46 -14.48 -26.95
CA GLY A 25 5.30 -13.29 -27.13
C GLY A 25 4.69 -11.98 -26.60
N CYS A 26 3.36 -11.91 -26.47
CA CYS A 26 2.67 -10.76 -25.86
C CYS A 26 2.98 -10.62 -24.36
N LEU A 27 2.96 -9.39 -23.86
CA LEU A 27 3.23 -9.09 -22.45
C LEU A 27 2.25 -9.79 -21.51
N TYR A 28 0.95 -9.82 -21.85
CA TYR A 28 -0.07 -10.50 -21.05
C TYR A 28 0.18 -12.02 -20.96
N ASN A 29 0.50 -12.67 -22.08
CA ASN A 29 0.84 -14.09 -22.08
C ASN A 29 2.09 -14.38 -21.22
N LYS A 30 3.15 -13.57 -21.36
CA LYS A 30 4.36 -13.68 -20.53
C LYS A 30 4.05 -13.51 -19.04
N ALA A 31 3.23 -12.52 -18.68
CA ALA A 31 2.78 -12.29 -17.31
C ALA A 31 2.00 -13.48 -16.75
N LYS A 32 1.07 -14.07 -17.52
CA LYS A 32 0.32 -15.25 -17.10
C LYS A 32 1.23 -16.43 -16.76
N HIS A 33 2.28 -16.66 -17.56
CA HIS A 33 3.28 -17.67 -17.26
C HIS A 33 4.16 -17.32 -16.05
N ALA A 34 4.48 -16.04 -15.87
CA ALA A 34 5.22 -15.56 -14.71
C ALA A 34 4.42 -15.74 -13.41
N VAL A 35 3.13 -15.38 -13.38
CA VAL A 35 2.24 -15.58 -12.23
C VAL A 35 2.20 -17.05 -11.81
N ARG A 36 2.10 -17.99 -12.76
CA ARG A 36 2.16 -19.44 -12.45
C ARG A 36 3.43 -19.83 -11.70
N ARG A 37 4.59 -19.26 -12.09
CA ARG A 37 5.87 -19.53 -11.42
C ARG A 37 5.96 -18.84 -10.06
N LEU A 38 5.51 -17.60 -9.95
CA LEU A 38 5.48 -16.85 -8.69
C LEU A 38 4.62 -17.57 -7.65
N VAL A 39 3.39 -17.94 -8.02
CA VAL A 39 2.47 -18.68 -7.15
C VAL A 39 3.05 -20.04 -6.75
N ALA A 40 3.73 -20.74 -7.67
CA ALA A 40 4.37 -22.03 -7.31
C ALA A 40 5.44 -21.85 -6.22
N VAL A 41 6.26 -20.79 -6.31
CA VAL A 41 7.24 -20.46 -5.25
C VAL A 41 6.53 -20.11 -3.93
N LEU A 42 5.48 -19.29 -3.97
CA LEU A 42 4.76 -18.87 -2.77
C LEU A 42 3.93 -20.01 -2.14
N THR A 43 3.44 -20.94 -2.95
CA THR A 43 2.80 -22.18 -2.49
C THR A 43 3.79 -23.03 -1.71
N GLU A 44 5.03 -23.13 -2.19
CA GLU A 44 6.09 -23.83 -1.46
C GLU A 44 6.43 -23.12 -0.14
N CYS A 45 6.49 -21.78 -0.12
CA CYS A 45 6.64 -21.02 1.12
C CYS A 45 5.49 -21.30 2.11
N ALA A 46 4.24 -21.34 1.63
CA ALA A 46 3.07 -21.66 2.46
C ALA A 46 3.14 -23.08 3.02
N ARG A 47 3.60 -24.03 2.20
CA ARG A 47 3.84 -25.42 2.63
C ARG A 47 4.89 -25.50 3.74
N GLN A 48 6.02 -24.80 3.59
CA GLN A 48 7.07 -24.75 4.62
C GLN A 48 6.56 -24.13 5.92
N SER A 49 5.84 -23.01 5.82
CA SER A 49 5.21 -22.36 6.97
C SER A 49 4.24 -23.31 7.69
N ARG A 50 3.39 -24.04 6.96
CA ARG A 50 2.48 -25.03 7.54
C ARG A 50 3.19 -26.16 8.26
N ILE A 51 4.30 -26.67 7.72
CA ILE A 51 5.10 -27.70 8.39
C ILE A 51 5.63 -27.17 9.73
N ARG A 52 6.22 -25.98 9.74
CA ARG A 52 6.77 -25.35 10.96
C ARG A 52 5.70 -25.08 12.01
N MET A 53 4.57 -24.49 11.60
CA MET A 53 3.48 -24.15 12.52
C MET A 53 2.82 -25.40 13.11
N ASN A 54 2.69 -26.49 12.34
CA ASN A 54 2.24 -27.80 12.86
C ASN A 54 3.24 -28.42 13.85
N GLN A 55 4.53 -28.10 13.75
CA GLN A 55 5.57 -28.54 14.70
C GLN A 55 5.58 -27.69 15.98
N GLY A 56 4.72 -26.67 16.08
CA GLY A 56 4.66 -25.77 17.24
C GLY A 56 5.82 -24.77 17.30
N GLU A 57 6.49 -24.51 16.17
CA GLU A 57 7.51 -23.45 16.12
C GLU A 57 6.90 -22.06 16.32
N GLU A 58 7.70 -21.12 16.83
CA GLU A 58 7.28 -19.73 16.95
C GLU A 58 7.18 -19.05 15.58
N PRO A 59 6.10 -18.28 15.32
CA PRO A 59 5.92 -17.59 14.04
C PRO A 59 6.90 -16.42 13.87
N GLU A 60 7.57 -16.36 12.73
CA GLU A 60 8.62 -15.34 12.46
C GLU A 60 8.24 -14.38 11.35
N CYS A 61 7.26 -14.72 10.51
CA CYS A 61 6.83 -13.91 9.38
C CYS A 61 5.31 -13.85 9.24
N LEU A 62 4.82 -12.94 8.38
CA LEU A 62 3.39 -12.80 8.07
C LEU A 62 2.73 -14.14 7.75
N LEU A 63 3.41 -14.98 6.97
CA LEU A 63 2.89 -16.26 6.52
C LEU A 63 2.76 -17.25 7.69
N ASP A 64 3.68 -17.23 8.65
CA ASP A 64 3.61 -18.07 9.84
C ASP A 64 2.47 -17.65 10.76
N PHE A 65 2.34 -16.35 11.04
CA PHE A 65 1.22 -15.82 11.82
C PHE A 65 -0.13 -16.17 11.19
N TRP A 66 -0.23 -16.04 9.86
CA TRP A 66 -1.46 -16.39 9.16
C TRP A 66 -1.71 -17.89 9.13
N THR A 67 -0.68 -18.70 8.89
CA THR A 67 -0.80 -20.16 8.84
C THR A 67 -1.16 -20.73 10.20
N LYS A 68 -0.59 -20.19 11.28
CA LYS A 68 -0.97 -20.56 12.66
C LYS A 68 -2.46 -20.35 12.90
N GLU A 69 -3.01 -19.24 12.38
CA GLU A 69 -4.42 -18.93 12.56
C GLU A 69 -5.34 -19.78 11.67
N ILE A 70 -4.91 -20.09 10.45
CA ILE A 70 -5.58 -21.09 9.59
C ILE A 70 -5.64 -22.45 10.29
N LEU A 71 -4.55 -22.89 10.93
CA LEU A 71 -4.51 -24.17 11.62
C LEU A 71 -5.46 -24.18 12.83
N ARG A 72 -5.52 -23.09 13.60
CA ARG A 72 -6.49 -22.94 14.69
C ARG A 72 -7.93 -23.04 14.18
N GLU A 73 -8.27 -22.35 13.09
CA GLU A 73 -9.62 -22.40 12.51
C GLU A 73 -9.97 -23.79 11.95
N ILE A 74 -8.99 -24.54 11.43
CA ILE A 74 -9.19 -25.93 10.99
C ILE A 74 -9.48 -26.83 12.20
N GLU A 75 -8.70 -26.72 13.28
CA GLU A 75 -8.90 -27.48 14.51
C GLU A 75 -10.29 -27.21 15.11
N GLU A 76 -10.70 -25.95 15.19
CA GLU A 76 -12.04 -25.56 15.66
C GLU A 76 -13.18 -26.12 14.79
N ALA A 77 -12.98 -26.18 13.47
CA ALA A 77 -13.94 -26.78 12.56
C ALA A 77 -14.03 -28.30 12.75
N GLU A 78 -12.88 -28.97 12.90
CA GLU A 78 -12.81 -30.42 13.16
C GLU A 78 -13.51 -30.78 14.48
N ASP A 79 -13.26 -30.03 15.56
CA ASP A 79 -13.91 -30.20 16.86
C ASP A 79 -15.44 -30.00 16.78
N ALA A 80 -15.89 -29.11 15.91
CA ALA A 80 -17.31 -28.86 15.65
C ALA A 80 -17.95 -29.87 14.68
N GLY A 81 -17.19 -30.82 14.12
CA GLY A 81 -17.66 -31.75 13.09
C GLY A 81 -18.00 -31.07 11.77
N LEU A 82 -17.42 -29.90 11.51
CA LEU A 82 -17.58 -29.10 10.30
C LEU A 82 -16.43 -29.36 9.31
N PRO A 83 -16.64 -29.14 8.00
CA PRO A 83 -15.53 -29.19 7.05
C PRO A 83 -14.53 -28.08 7.33
N ALA A 84 -13.27 -28.31 6.96
CA ALA A 84 -12.23 -27.29 7.01
C ALA A 84 -12.67 -25.98 6.32
N PRO A 85 -12.32 -24.81 6.87
CA PRO A 85 -12.65 -23.53 6.25
C PRO A 85 -12.17 -23.48 4.79
N PRO A 86 -12.93 -22.86 3.89
CA PRO A 86 -12.51 -22.69 2.50
C PRO A 86 -11.27 -21.80 2.41
N HIS A 87 -10.53 -21.88 1.30
CA HIS A 87 -9.36 -21.04 1.03
C HIS A 87 -8.15 -21.25 1.95
N THR A 88 -8.05 -22.44 2.52
CA THR A 88 -6.99 -22.82 3.46
C THR A 88 -5.92 -23.73 2.82
N SER A 89 -6.01 -24.09 1.53
CA SER A 89 -4.96 -24.90 0.90
C SER A 89 -3.67 -24.08 0.70
N GLU A 90 -2.51 -24.74 0.69
CA GLU A 90 -1.22 -24.06 0.51
C GLU A 90 -1.17 -23.30 -0.82
N LYS A 91 -1.85 -23.81 -1.84
CA LYS A 91 -1.96 -23.18 -3.15
C LYS A 91 -2.83 -21.92 -3.10
N GLU A 92 -3.94 -21.93 -2.37
CA GLU A 92 -4.79 -20.74 -2.18
C GLU A 92 -4.07 -19.68 -1.36
N VAL A 93 -3.42 -20.08 -0.25
CA VAL A 93 -2.55 -19.19 0.53
C VAL A 93 -1.44 -18.60 -0.34
N GLY A 94 -0.79 -19.41 -1.18
CA GLY A 94 0.23 -18.95 -2.13
C GLY A 94 -0.28 -17.89 -3.12
N HIS A 95 -1.54 -18.01 -3.60
CA HIS A 95 -2.16 -16.96 -4.41
C HIS A 95 -2.43 -15.69 -3.60
N HIS A 96 -2.97 -15.80 -2.40
CA HIS A 96 -3.28 -14.62 -1.59
C HIS A 96 -2.01 -13.87 -1.14
N VAL A 97 -0.93 -14.58 -0.84
CA VAL A 97 0.38 -13.95 -0.57
C VAL A 97 0.87 -13.19 -1.81
N PHE A 98 0.63 -13.71 -3.01
CA PHE A 98 0.95 -13.00 -4.24
C PHE A 98 0.11 -11.73 -4.39
N ASP A 99 -1.20 -11.79 -4.10
CA ASP A 99 -2.08 -10.62 -4.12
C ASP A 99 -1.62 -9.54 -3.12
N PHE A 100 -1.19 -9.93 -1.92
CA PHE A 100 -0.65 -9.00 -0.93
C PHE A 100 0.68 -8.39 -1.37
N LEU A 101 1.57 -9.17 -1.97
CA LEU A 101 2.83 -8.65 -2.51
C LEU A 101 2.57 -7.61 -3.60
N PHE A 102 1.68 -7.93 -4.54
CA PHE A 102 1.26 -7.00 -5.58
C PHE A 102 0.66 -5.71 -5.00
N ALA A 103 -0.30 -5.84 -4.10
CA ALA A 103 -1.00 -4.69 -3.52
C ALA A 103 -0.06 -3.79 -2.69
N ALA A 104 0.87 -4.39 -1.93
CA ALA A 104 1.73 -3.65 -1.02
C ALA A 104 2.91 -2.97 -1.73
N GLN A 105 3.51 -3.61 -2.74
CA GLN A 105 4.80 -3.17 -3.26
C GLN A 105 4.71 -1.83 -4.00
N ASP A 106 3.92 -1.74 -5.06
CA ASP A 106 3.88 -0.53 -5.89
C ASP A 106 3.27 0.65 -5.10
N ALA A 107 2.22 0.41 -4.30
CA ALA A 107 1.59 1.42 -3.46
C ALA A 107 2.55 1.96 -2.37
N SER A 108 3.31 1.07 -1.71
CA SER A 108 4.29 1.51 -0.71
C SER A 108 5.44 2.27 -1.38
N THR A 109 6.01 1.75 -2.47
CA THR A 109 7.11 2.43 -3.18
C THR A 109 6.72 3.84 -3.62
N SER A 110 5.53 4.01 -4.20
CA SER A 110 4.97 5.32 -4.53
C SER A 110 4.89 6.24 -3.31
N SER A 111 4.28 5.76 -2.22
CA SER A 111 4.10 6.56 -1.00
C SER A 111 5.42 6.97 -0.37
N LEU A 112 6.43 6.09 -0.37
CA LEU A 112 7.76 6.34 0.18
C LEU A 112 8.51 7.40 -0.63
N VAL A 113 8.47 7.32 -1.97
CA VAL A 113 9.07 8.34 -2.84
C VAL A 113 8.41 9.70 -2.62
N TRP A 114 7.08 9.74 -2.50
CA TRP A 114 6.38 10.98 -2.21
C TRP A 114 6.66 11.52 -0.80
N ALA A 115 6.82 10.66 0.20
CA ALA A 115 7.20 11.08 1.54
C ALA A 115 8.56 11.81 1.53
N VAL A 116 9.58 11.24 0.87
CA VAL A 116 10.90 11.88 0.76
C VAL A 116 10.81 13.19 -0.05
N THR A 117 10.10 13.18 -1.18
CA THR A 117 9.93 14.36 -2.04
C THR A 117 9.26 15.52 -1.31
N LEU A 118 8.17 15.24 -0.58
CA LEU A 118 7.40 16.26 0.13
C LEU A 118 8.16 16.77 1.36
N LEU A 119 8.91 15.91 2.06
CA LEU A 119 9.73 16.35 3.18
C LEU A 119 10.91 17.24 2.74
N ASP A 120 11.55 16.93 1.61
CA ASP A 120 12.61 17.77 1.03
C ASP A 120 12.09 19.17 0.68
N SER A 121 10.89 19.23 0.10
CA SER A 121 10.24 20.50 -0.29
C SER A 121 9.66 21.28 0.89
N HIS A 122 9.57 20.69 2.10
CA HIS A 122 8.96 21.30 3.29
C HIS A 122 9.89 21.21 4.51
N PRO A 123 10.98 21.99 4.56
CA PRO A 123 12.01 21.88 5.60
C PRO A 123 11.47 22.09 7.03
N LYS A 124 10.45 22.94 7.22
CA LYS A 124 9.79 23.14 8.52
C LYS A 124 9.05 21.89 9.00
N VAL A 125 8.44 21.13 8.09
CA VAL A 125 7.79 19.86 8.40
C VAL A 125 8.86 18.81 8.75
N LEU A 126 9.92 18.73 7.95
CA LEU A 126 11.05 17.83 8.21
C LEU A 126 11.72 18.11 9.57
N GLU A 127 11.89 19.38 9.96
CA GLU A 127 12.43 19.76 11.26
C GLU A 127 11.55 19.24 12.41
N LYS A 128 10.23 19.42 12.34
CA LYS A 128 9.29 18.89 13.33
C LYS A 128 9.37 17.35 13.42
N VAL A 129 9.43 16.65 12.29
CA VAL A 129 9.63 15.18 12.26
C VAL A 129 10.92 14.80 12.97
N ARG A 130 12.06 15.42 12.59
CA ARG A 130 13.37 15.13 13.20
C ARG A 130 13.39 15.43 14.70
N LYS A 131 12.72 16.50 15.13
CA LYS A 131 12.58 16.85 16.55
C LYS A 131 11.81 15.77 17.30
N GLU A 132 10.68 15.28 16.76
CA GLU A 132 9.93 14.17 17.34
C GLU A 132 10.82 12.92 17.47
N GLN A 133 11.54 12.55 16.40
CA GLN A 133 12.40 11.36 16.40
C GLN A 133 13.58 11.47 17.38
N SER A 134 14.10 12.67 17.63
CA SER A 134 15.20 12.89 18.59
C SER A 134 14.85 12.51 20.03
N THR A 135 13.55 12.42 20.34
CA THR A 135 13.04 12.02 21.67
C THR A 135 12.90 10.50 21.82
N LEU A 136 12.99 9.75 20.72
CA LEU A 136 12.79 8.30 20.69
C LEU A 136 14.13 7.56 20.69
N SER A 137 14.30 6.63 21.62
CA SER A 137 15.49 5.77 21.67
C SER A 137 15.37 4.55 20.75
N SER A 138 16.49 4.06 20.24
CA SER A 138 16.59 2.76 19.59
C SER A 138 16.70 1.61 20.61
N PRO A 139 16.22 0.39 20.31
CA PRO A 139 15.48 0.00 19.12
C PRO A 139 14.04 0.52 19.13
N LEU A 140 13.47 0.71 17.93
CA LEU A 140 12.08 1.06 17.74
C LEU A 140 11.17 -0.15 18.01
N SER A 141 10.00 0.10 18.61
CA SER A 141 8.95 -0.88 18.85
C SER A 141 7.62 -0.37 18.31
N LEU A 142 6.62 -1.23 18.18
CA LEU A 142 5.26 -0.82 17.78
C LEU A 142 4.69 0.26 18.72
N GLU A 143 4.94 0.16 20.03
CA GLU A 143 4.51 1.20 20.99
C GLU A 143 5.21 2.54 20.73
N LYS A 144 6.52 2.53 20.39
CA LYS A 144 7.22 3.77 20.03
C LYS A 144 6.72 4.38 18.73
N ILE A 145 6.32 3.56 17.74
CA ILE A 145 5.71 4.06 16.50
C ILE A 145 4.40 4.81 16.80
N ARG A 146 3.60 4.34 17.77
CA ARG A 146 2.36 5.04 18.17
C ARG A 146 2.61 6.41 18.77
N LEU A 147 3.76 6.63 19.41
CA LEU A 147 4.17 7.92 19.97
C LEU A 147 4.63 8.94 18.90
N MET A 148 4.81 8.51 17.64
CA MET A 148 5.20 9.39 16.53
C MET A 148 3.97 10.11 15.95
N GLU A 149 3.26 10.86 16.78
CA GLU A 149 1.99 11.50 16.42
C GLU A 149 2.14 12.47 15.23
N TYR A 150 3.16 13.32 15.24
CA TYR A 150 3.43 14.27 14.16
C TYR A 150 3.85 13.56 12.88
N THR A 151 4.72 12.55 12.97
CA THR A 151 5.12 11.76 11.80
C THR A 151 3.92 11.01 11.20
N GLN A 152 3.01 10.47 12.03
CA GLN A 152 1.77 9.88 11.53
C GLN A 152 0.89 10.92 10.81
N MET A 153 0.78 12.15 11.32
CA MET A 153 0.09 13.23 10.61
C MET A 153 0.73 13.55 9.25
N VAL A 154 2.06 13.58 9.17
CA VAL A 154 2.80 13.75 7.90
C VAL A 154 2.49 12.60 6.94
N VAL A 155 2.54 11.35 7.40
CA VAL A 155 2.25 10.16 6.58
C VAL A 155 0.85 10.22 6.00
N ARG A 156 -0.14 10.64 6.80
CA ARG A 156 -1.52 10.83 6.33
C ARG A 156 -1.61 11.95 5.29
N GLU A 157 -0.87 13.04 5.48
CA GLU A 157 -0.84 14.12 4.48
C GLU A 157 -0.14 13.72 3.18
N VAL A 158 0.94 12.92 3.24
CA VAL A 158 1.56 12.34 2.04
C VAL A 158 0.54 11.51 1.27
N LEU A 159 -0.19 10.63 1.96
CA LEU A 159 -1.22 9.80 1.36
C LEU A 159 -2.40 10.61 0.81
N ARG A 160 -2.77 11.73 1.44
CA ARG A 160 -3.79 12.65 0.89
C ARG A 160 -3.32 13.34 -0.36
N PHE A 161 -2.13 13.92 -0.29
CA PHE A 161 -1.62 14.81 -1.31
C PHE A 161 -1.19 14.04 -2.55
N ARG A 162 -0.71 12.81 -2.37
CA ARG A 162 -0.24 11.91 -3.42
C ARG A 162 -0.71 10.47 -3.13
N PRO A 163 -2.01 10.18 -3.29
CA PRO A 163 -2.54 8.83 -3.09
C PRO A 163 -2.00 7.89 -4.16
N PRO A 164 -1.35 6.76 -3.81
CA PRO A 164 -0.72 5.87 -4.80
C PRO A 164 -1.71 5.33 -5.84
N ALA A 165 -2.87 4.87 -5.39
CA ALA A 165 -3.99 4.48 -6.23
C ALA A 165 -4.94 5.67 -6.40
N THR A 166 -5.07 6.17 -7.63
CA THR A 166 -5.81 7.41 -7.93
C THR A 166 -7.29 7.19 -8.21
N LEU A 167 -7.70 5.96 -8.51
CA LEU A 167 -9.08 5.59 -8.80
C LEU A 167 -9.35 4.13 -8.43
N VAL A 168 -10.63 3.79 -8.25
CA VAL A 168 -11.06 2.41 -7.99
C VAL A 168 -12.23 2.06 -8.91
N PRO A 169 -12.05 1.24 -9.95
CA PRO A 169 -13.13 0.91 -10.88
C PRO A 169 -14.24 0.11 -10.20
N HIS A 170 -15.49 0.46 -10.47
CA HIS A 170 -16.68 -0.28 -10.06
C HIS A 170 -17.58 -0.54 -11.27
N VAL A 171 -18.43 -1.57 -11.18
CA VAL A 171 -19.47 -1.83 -12.19
C VAL A 171 -20.84 -1.66 -11.55
N ALA A 172 -21.68 -0.79 -12.12
CA ALA A 172 -23.05 -0.61 -11.68
C ALA A 172 -23.85 -1.91 -11.89
N ARG A 173 -24.17 -2.62 -10.81
CA ARG A 173 -24.93 -3.90 -10.89
C ARG A 173 -26.42 -3.71 -11.17
N VAL A 174 -26.92 -2.51 -10.92
CA VAL A 174 -28.29 -2.04 -11.14
C VAL A 174 -28.24 -0.61 -11.69
N ASN A 175 -29.36 -0.10 -12.22
CA ASN A 175 -29.47 1.33 -12.50
C ASN A 175 -29.29 2.09 -11.18
N PHE A 176 -28.26 2.92 -11.10
CA PHE A 176 -27.82 3.55 -9.85
C PHE A 176 -28.05 5.07 -9.93
N PRO A 177 -29.12 5.60 -9.32
CA PRO A 177 -29.37 7.04 -9.27
C PRO A 177 -28.33 7.71 -8.38
N ILE A 178 -27.50 8.59 -8.94
CA ILE A 178 -26.47 9.33 -8.20
C ILE A 178 -26.91 10.76 -7.90
N THR A 179 -27.81 11.32 -8.72
CA THR A 179 -28.56 12.55 -8.44
C THR A 179 -30.03 12.35 -8.83
N GLU A 180 -30.88 13.33 -8.53
CA GLU A 180 -32.29 13.32 -8.95
C GLU A 180 -32.45 13.30 -10.48
N THR A 181 -31.46 13.80 -11.22
CA THR A 181 -31.52 13.96 -12.69
C THR A 181 -30.60 13.00 -13.44
N TYR A 182 -29.71 12.27 -12.76
CA TYR A 182 -28.73 11.42 -13.39
C TYR A 182 -28.67 10.03 -12.74
N THR A 183 -28.86 9.02 -13.58
CA THR A 183 -28.79 7.61 -13.21
C THR A 183 -27.71 6.93 -14.03
N ILE A 184 -26.77 6.27 -13.35
CA ILE A 184 -25.76 5.43 -13.97
C ILE A 184 -26.45 4.14 -14.45
N PRO A 185 -26.41 3.82 -15.75
CA PRO A 185 -27.02 2.59 -16.25
C PRO A 185 -26.36 1.33 -15.68
N LYS A 186 -27.15 0.27 -15.52
CA LYS A 186 -26.64 -1.06 -15.20
C LYS A 186 -25.58 -1.48 -16.24
N GLY A 187 -24.46 -2.00 -15.76
CA GLY A 187 -23.33 -2.47 -16.57
C GLY A 187 -22.28 -1.40 -16.84
N THR A 188 -22.54 -0.13 -16.52
CA THR A 188 -21.55 0.93 -16.67
C THR A 188 -20.40 0.75 -15.69
N ILE A 189 -19.16 0.86 -16.20
CA ILE A 189 -17.96 0.95 -15.38
C ILE A 189 -17.79 2.41 -14.95
N VAL A 190 -17.66 2.63 -13.65
CA VAL A 190 -17.43 3.96 -13.06
C VAL A 190 -16.07 3.99 -12.38
N PHE A 191 -15.39 5.13 -12.48
CA PHE A 191 -14.07 5.36 -11.89
C PHE A 191 -14.13 6.54 -10.91
N PRO A 192 -14.60 6.34 -9.66
CA PRO A 192 -14.46 7.34 -8.62
C PRO A 192 -12.99 7.73 -8.45
N SER A 193 -12.71 9.02 -8.55
CA SER A 193 -11.37 9.56 -8.38
C SER A 193 -11.04 9.73 -6.90
N VAL A 194 -10.08 8.95 -6.41
CA VAL A 194 -9.48 9.10 -5.09
C VAL A 194 -8.59 10.36 -5.07
N PHE A 195 -7.90 10.63 -6.17
CA PHE A 195 -7.02 11.79 -6.30
C PHE A 195 -7.79 13.11 -6.24
N ASP A 196 -8.78 13.32 -7.10
CA ASP A 196 -9.52 14.59 -7.11
C ASP A 196 -10.31 14.79 -5.82
N SER A 197 -10.84 13.70 -5.26
CA SER A 197 -11.52 13.68 -3.97
C SER A 197 -10.62 14.21 -2.85
N SER A 198 -9.31 13.91 -2.87
CA SER A 198 -8.39 14.34 -1.82
C SER A 198 -8.12 15.85 -1.80
N PHE A 199 -8.48 16.56 -2.88
CA PHE A 199 -8.42 18.01 -3.00
C PHE A 199 -9.80 18.68 -2.83
N GLN A 200 -10.85 17.91 -2.57
CA GLN A 200 -12.18 18.45 -2.30
C GLN A 200 -12.45 18.47 -0.79
N GLY A 201 -13.12 19.51 -0.30
CA GLY A 201 -13.53 19.67 1.10
C GLY A 201 -12.44 20.05 2.10
N PHE A 202 -11.21 19.54 1.96
CA PHE A 202 -10.09 19.91 2.85
C PHE A 202 -9.80 21.41 2.80
N THR A 203 -9.38 21.99 3.94
CA THR A 203 -9.02 23.41 4.01
C THR A 203 -7.70 23.63 3.30
N ASP A 204 -7.65 24.62 2.40
CA ASP A 204 -6.49 24.90 1.54
C ASP A 204 -5.88 23.61 0.96
N PRO A 205 -6.65 22.88 0.12
CA PRO A 205 -6.37 21.48 -0.21
C PRO A 205 -5.07 21.31 -1.01
N HIS A 206 -4.63 22.36 -1.69
CA HIS A 206 -3.42 22.38 -2.52
C HIS A 206 -2.14 22.66 -1.73
N SER A 207 -2.25 23.04 -0.46
CA SER A 207 -1.10 23.14 0.45
C SER A 207 -0.83 21.80 1.13
N PHE A 208 0.46 21.46 1.27
CA PHE A 208 0.90 20.31 2.04
C PHE A 208 0.99 20.72 3.52
N ASP A 209 0.02 20.28 4.30
CA ASP A 209 -0.20 20.71 5.68
C ASP A 209 -0.57 19.50 6.57
N PRO A 210 0.42 18.91 7.28
CA PRO A 210 0.19 17.80 8.20
C PRO A 210 -0.76 18.14 9.36
N ASP A 211 -0.79 19.40 9.81
CA ASP A 211 -1.57 19.81 10.98
C ASP A 211 -3.09 19.68 10.71
N ARG A 212 -3.53 19.42 9.46
CA ARG A 212 -4.92 19.09 9.14
C ARG A 212 -5.43 17.81 9.81
N PHE A 213 -4.52 16.88 10.12
CA PHE A 213 -4.83 15.61 10.79
C PHE A 213 -4.67 15.70 12.31
N SER A 214 -4.45 16.90 12.85
CA SER A 214 -4.31 17.09 14.29
C SER A 214 -5.61 16.79 15.04
N PRO A 215 -5.53 16.48 16.35
CA PRO A 215 -6.72 16.29 17.18
C PRO A 215 -7.67 17.48 17.17
N GLU A 216 -7.20 18.70 16.90
CA GLU A 216 -8.03 19.91 16.84
C GLU A 216 -8.76 20.06 15.50
N ARG A 217 -8.09 19.73 14.38
CA ARG A 217 -8.63 19.92 13.03
C ARG A 217 -9.41 18.71 12.51
N GLN A 218 -8.90 17.50 12.72
CA GLN A 218 -9.52 16.22 12.33
C GLN A 218 -10.19 16.27 10.94
N GLU A 219 -9.53 16.88 9.95
CA GLU A 219 -10.15 17.14 8.65
C GLU A 219 -10.52 15.84 7.91
N ASP A 220 -9.81 14.75 8.18
CA ASP A 220 -10.14 13.42 7.69
C ASP A 220 -11.44 12.84 8.23
N GLN A 221 -11.87 13.25 9.42
CA GLN A 221 -13.16 12.84 10.01
C GLN A 221 -14.27 13.76 9.52
N ARG A 222 -14.01 15.09 9.49
CA ARG A 222 -14.98 16.09 9.00
C ARG A 222 -15.28 15.90 7.51
N TYR A 223 -14.25 15.63 6.72
CA TYR A 223 -14.34 15.39 5.28
C TYR A 223 -14.13 13.91 4.95
N LYS A 224 -14.70 13.00 5.76
CA LYS A 224 -14.57 11.54 5.60
C LYS A 224 -14.92 11.02 4.20
N ARG A 225 -15.88 11.67 3.53
CA ARG A 225 -16.27 11.34 2.14
C ARG A 225 -15.18 11.65 1.13
N ASN A 226 -14.22 12.50 1.49
CA ASN A 226 -13.15 12.97 0.63
C ASN A 226 -11.81 12.28 0.96
N TRP A 227 -11.67 11.78 2.19
CA TRP A 227 -10.55 10.95 2.64
C TRP A 227 -10.69 9.49 2.17
N LEU A 228 -10.43 9.24 0.88
CA LEU A 228 -10.65 7.94 0.23
C LEU A 228 -9.36 7.18 -0.13
N VAL A 229 -8.19 7.56 0.40
CA VAL A 229 -6.90 6.94 0.01
C VAL A 229 -6.84 5.42 0.27
N PHE A 230 -7.62 4.92 1.22
CA PHE A 230 -7.75 3.50 1.53
C PHE A 230 -9.08 2.90 1.04
N GLY A 231 -9.83 3.61 0.20
CA GLY A 231 -11.18 3.23 -0.19
C GLY A 231 -12.21 3.35 0.94
N ALA A 232 -13.40 2.80 0.73
CA ALA A 232 -14.49 2.81 1.69
C ALA A 232 -15.38 1.56 1.53
N GLY A 233 -16.13 1.22 2.59
CA GLY A 233 -17.08 0.12 2.58
C GLY A 233 -16.42 -1.26 2.68
N PRO A 234 -17.09 -2.34 2.21
CA PRO A 234 -16.61 -3.71 2.36
C PRO A 234 -15.27 -4.03 1.67
N HIS A 235 -14.85 -3.19 0.72
CA HIS A 235 -13.58 -3.32 0.00
C HIS A 235 -12.54 -2.27 0.44
N GLN A 236 -12.71 -1.70 1.64
CA GLN A 236 -11.69 -0.83 2.22
C GLN A 236 -10.37 -1.61 2.38
N CYS A 237 -9.25 -0.93 2.10
CA CYS A 237 -7.92 -1.52 2.09
C CYS A 237 -7.59 -2.22 3.42
N LEU A 238 -7.44 -3.55 3.36
CA LEU A 238 -7.03 -4.38 4.49
C LEU A 238 -5.65 -3.96 5.05
N GLY A 239 -4.77 -3.48 4.16
CA GLY A 239 -3.41 -3.06 4.48
C GLY A 239 -3.28 -1.68 5.12
N GLN A 240 -4.37 -0.96 5.44
CA GLN A 240 -4.31 0.42 5.94
C GLN A 240 -3.37 0.58 7.14
N ARG A 241 -3.50 -0.27 8.16
CA ARG A 241 -2.64 -0.23 9.36
C ARG A 241 -1.18 -0.53 9.03
N TYR A 242 -0.94 -1.52 8.16
CA TYR A 242 0.40 -1.85 7.70
C TYR A 242 1.03 -0.67 6.96
N ALA A 243 0.31 -0.07 6.01
CA ALA A 243 0.82 1.05 5.21
C ALA A 243 1.20 2.25 6.08
N VAL A 244 0.32 2.68 6.99
CA VAL A 244 0.61 3.82 7.88
C VAL A 244 1.80 3.51 8.79
N ASN A 245 1.86 2.32 9.41
CA ASN A 245 2.98 1.96 10.27
C ASN A 245 4.29 1.83 9.49
N HIS A 246 4.26 1.24 8.30
CA HIS A 246 5.42 1.06 7.43
C HIS A 246 5.98 2.41 6.97
N LEU A 247 5.12 3.32 6.51
CA LEU A 247 5.53 4.67 6.16
C LEU A 247 6.06 5.45 7.36
N THR A 248 5.39 5.38 8.51
CA THR A 248 5.83 6.09 9.72
C THR A 248 7.21 5.60 10.16
N LEU A 249 7.42 4.28 10.18
CA LEU A 249 8.70 3.66 10.53
C LEU A 249 9.79 4.06 9.54
N PHE A 250 9.51 4.00 8.24
CA PHE A 250 10.46 4.43 7.22
C PHE A 250 10.80 5.91 7.37
N THR A 251 9.81 6.79 7.47
CA THR A 251 10.01 8.24 7.61
C THR A 251 10.83 8.55 8.86
N SER A 252 10.54 7.90 9.98
CA SER A 252 11.30 8.02 11.22
C SER A 252 12.77 7.64 11.02
N LEU A 253 13.03 6.42 10.53
CA LEU A 253 14.38 5.90 10.34
C LEU A 253 15.16 6.70 9.30
N PHE A 254 14.56 6.94 8.14
CA PHE A 254 15.19 7.66 7.03
C PHE A 254 15.58 9.08 7.43
N THR A 255 14.67 9.85 8.02
CA THR A 255 14.94 11.25 8.40
C THR A 255 15.93 11.38 9.55
N SER A 256 16.06 10.36 10.39
CA SER A 256 17.02 10.32 11.50
C SER A 256 18.44 9.95 11.05
N MET A 257 18.57 9.13 10.01
CA MET A 257 19.86 8.58 9.56
C MET A 257 20.44 9.25 8.32
N VAL A 258 19.61 9.95 7.54
CA VAL A 258 19.96 10.43 6.20
C VAL A 258 19.72 11.93 6.07
N GLU A 259 20.70 12.63 5.52
CA GLU A 259 20.50 13.94 4.88
C GLU A 259 20.26 13.69 3.39
N PHE A 260 19.22 14.32 2.86
CA PHE A 260 18.77 14.12 1.49
C PHE A 260 18.43 15.46 0.84
N THR A 261 18.69 15.57 -0.47
CA THR A 261 18.31 16.74 -1.26
C THR A 261 17.88 16.28 -2.64
N ARG A 262 16.69 16.69 -3.10
CA ARG A 262 16.23 16.38 -4.45
C ARG A 262 17.07 17.13 -5.47
N VAL A 263 17.50 16.44 -6.51
CA VAL A 263 18.19 17.06 -7.64
C VAL A 263 17.13 17.59 -8.61
N PRO A 264 17.09 18.90 -8.90
CA PRO A 264 16.09 19.46 -9.79
C PRO A 264 16.22 18.93 -11.22
N THR A 265 15.12 18.45 -11.79
CA THR A 265 15.05 18.05 -13.20
C THR A 265 13.84 18.69 -13.90
N PRO A 266 13.88 18.92 -15.24
CA PRO A 266 12.72 19.39 -15.98
C PRO A 266 11.54 18.41 -15.84
N GLY A 267 10.38 18.92 -15.42
CA GLY A 267 9.18 18.10 -15.23
C GLY A 267 9.21 17.19 -13.99
N GLN A 268 10.08 17.46 -13.01
CA GLN A 268 10.18 16.68 -11.77
C GLN A 268 8.84 16.54 -11.02
N ASP A 269 7.94 17.51 -11.14
CA ASP A 269 6.63 17.49 -10.46
C ASP A 269 5.50 16.95 -11.35
N GLU A 270 5.80 16.57 -12.60
CA GLU A 270 4.85 15.86 -13.45
C GLU A 270 4.62 14.45 -12.91
N LEU A 271 3.35 14.03 -12.90
CA LEU A 271 2.95 12.70 -12.45
C LEU A 271 3.02 11.71 -13.60
N VAL A 272 3.61 10.55 -13.35
CA VAL A 272 3.45 9.35 -14.19
C VAL A 272 2.62 8.32 -13.44
N TYR A 273 1.91 7.45 -14.17
CA TYR A 273 1.04 6.42 -13.61
C TYR A 273 1.45 5.04 -14.12
N THR A 274 2.09 4.24 -13.26
CA THR A 274 2.51 2.87 -13.64
C THR A 274 2.78 1.97 -12.41
N PRO A 275 1.83 1.14 -11.93
CA PRO A 275 0.37 1.32 -11.92
C PRO A 275 -0.08 2.32 -10.85
N THR A 276 0.84 2.92 -10.09
CA THR A 276 0.59 3.97 -9.10
C THR A 276 1.20 5.28 -9.54
N ILE A 277 0.81 6.39 -8.92
CA ILE A 277 1.45 7.68 -9.24
C ILE A 277 2.89 7.77 -8.70
N ALA A 278 3.79 8.29 -9.51
CA ALA A 278 5.15 8.61 -9.10
C ALA A 278 5.62 9.91 -9.77
N PRO A 279 6.68 10.55 -9.26
CA PRO A 279 7.35 11.61 -10.01
C PRO A 279 7.85 11.07 -11.35
N LYS A 280 7.70 11.85 -12.42
CA LYS A 280 8.16 11.48 -13.77
C LYS A 280 9.66 11.18 -13.84
N ASP A 281 10.45 11.86 -13.02
CA ASP A 281 11.89 11.66 -12.89
C ASP A 281 12.27 10.54 -11.91
N HIS A 282 11.27 9.82 -11.37
CA HIS A 282 11.40 8.81 -10.32
C HIS A 282 11.98 9.31 -8.98
N GLY A 283 12.17 10.62 -8.82
CA GLY A 283 12.73 11.23 -7.61
C GLY A 283 14.22 10.94 -7.45
N PHE A 284 15.09 11.70 -8.13
CA PHE A 284 16.54 11.60 -7.95
C PHE A 284 17.01 12.41 -6.74
N PHE A 285 17.67 11.77 -5.77
CA PHE A 285 18.13 12.39 -4.52
C PHE A 285 19.63 12.18 -4.31
N LEU A 286 20.31 13.21 -3.82
CA LEU A 286 21.64 13.07 -3.22
C LEU A 286 21.47 12.69 -1.76
N LEU A 287 22.11 11.59 -1.34
CA LEU A 287 22.03 11.08 0.03
C LEU A 287 23.39 11.15 0.71
N SER A 288 23.40 11.57 1.97
CA SER A 288 24.57 11.47 2.84
C SER A 288 24.16 11.05 4.25
N LYS A 289 25.09 10.48 5.01
CA LYS A 289 24.82 10.07 6.39
C LYS A 289 24.60 11.32 7.26
N ARG A 290 23.50 11.34 8.01
CA ARG A 290 23.21 12.37 9.00
C ARG A 290 24.15 12.22 10.20
N LYS A 291 24.75 13.34 10.62
CA LYS A 291 25.66 13.40 11.78
C LYS A 291 24.87 13.45 13.08
#